data_AF-A0A524AME5-F1
#
_entry.id   AF-A0A524AME5-F1
#
_cell.length_a   1.000
_cell.length_b   1.000
_cell.length_c   1.000
_cell.angle_alpha   90.00
_cell.angle_beta   90.00
_cell.angle_gamma   90.00
#
_symmetry.space_group_name_H-M   'P 1'
#
loop_
_entity.id
_entity.type
_entity.pdbx_description
1 polymer ?
#
loop_
_entity_poly.entity_id
_entity_poly.type
_entity_poly.pdbx_seq_one_letter_code
_entity_poly.pdbx_strand_id
1 'polypeptide(L)'
;MEKRIRLGHLPPATTLAEYEKVILSIVSHPDAFVYVYRYGSTDYSTLVAPYKGRVWLAMFSLKGIMETAFPLDEPDTYFDDDPRYIPVGPAGEILS
;
A
#
# COMPACT_ATOMS: atom_id res chain seq x y z
N MET A 1 4.24 -3.59 -13.00
CA MET A 1 3.34 -4.76 -12.93
C MET A 1 4.08 -6.09 -12.99
N GLU A 2 4.99 -6.30 -13.95
CA GLU A 2 5.75 -7.56 -14.13
C GLU A 2 6.42 -8.10 -12.85
N LYS A 3 7.03 -7.23 -12.04
CA LYS A 3 7.60 -7.61 -10.73
C LYS A 3 6.57 -8.28 -9.81
N ARG A 4 5.33 -7.78 -9.80
CA ARG A 4 4.25 -8.29 -8.93
C ARG A 4 3.77 -9.66 -9.41
N ILE A 5 3.65 -9.86 -10.71
CA ILE A 5 3.34 -11.16 -11.31
C ILE A 5 4.43 -12.17 -10.98
N ARG A 6 5.70 -11.82 -11.20
CA ARG A 6 6.84 -12.71 -10.93
C ARG A 6 6.93 -13.13 -9.46
N LEU A 7 6.56 -12.25 -8.53
CA LEU A 7 6.53 -12.55 -7.10
C LEU A 7 5.24 -13.26 -6.66
N GLY A 8 4.33 -13.60 -7.59
CA GLY A 8 3.06 -14.26 -7.27
C GLY A 8 2.04 -13.36 -6.56
N HIS A 9 2.27 -12.04 -6.54
CA HIS A 9 1.34 -11.08 -5.93
C HIS A 9 0.09 -10.87 -6.80
N LEU A 10 0.22 -11.10 -8.11
CA LEU A 10 -0.84 -10.99 -9.09
C LEU A 10 -0.82 -12.21 -10.02
N PRO A 11 -1.99 -12.67 -10.50
CA PRO A 11 -2.06 -13.67 -11.55
C PRO A 11 -1.28 -13.30 -12.82
N PRO A 12 -0.75 -14.28 -13.58
CA PRO A 12 0.00 -14.01 -14.81
C PRO A 12 -0.75 -13.23 -15.90
N ALA A 13 -2.08 -13.36 -15.95
CA ALA A 13 -2.93 -12.67 -16.93
C ALA A 13 -3.44 -11.29 -16.46
N THR A 14 -2.97 -10.80 -15.30
CA THR A 14 -3.45 -9.52 -14.76
C THR A 14 -3.10 -8.36 -15.68
N THR A 15 -4.14 -7.60 -16.04
CA THR A 15 -4.06 -6.37 -16.82
C THR A 15 -3.75 -5.16 -15.94
N LEU A 16 -3.30 -4.07 -16.57
CA LEU A 16 -3.08 -2.81 -15.86
C LEU A 16 -4.37 -2.31 -15.18
N ALA A 17 -5.50 -2.36 -15.86
CA ALA A 17 -6.79 -1.93 -15.31
C ALA A 17 -7.22 -2.75 -14.09
N GLU A 18 -6.91 -4.05 -14.06
CA GLU A 18 -7.16 -4.89 -12.88
C GLU A 18 -6.23 -4.53 -11.72
N TYR A 19 -4.95 -4.25 -12.00
CA TYR A 19 -4.02 -3.79 -10.98
C TYR A 19 -4.44 -2.43 -10.41
N GLU A 20 -4.89 -1.50 -11.25
CA GLU A 20 -5.45 -0.21 -10.84
C GLU A 20 -6.68 -0.38 -9.95
N LYS A 21 -7.57 -1.35 -10.26
CA LYS A 21 -8.69 -1.68 -9.37
C LYS A 21 -8.24 -2.18 -8.00
N VAL A 22 -7.15 -2.92 -7.90
CA VAL A 22 -6.57 -3.30 -6.60
C VAL A 22 -6.15 -2.05 -5.83
N ILE A 23 -5.40 -1.15 -6.48
CA ILE A 23 -4.91 0.08 -5.86
C ILE A 23 -6.07 0.97 -5.40
N LEU A 24 -7.08 1.18 -6.24
CA LEU A 24 -8.27 1.94 -5.88
C LEU A 24 -9.02 1.31 -4.71
N SER A 25 -9.10 -0.02 -4.66
CA SER A 25 -9.74 -0.72 -3.55
C SER A 25 -8.99 -0.49 -2.23
N ILE A 26 -7.66 -0.37 -2.26
CA ILE A 26 -6.84 -0.07 -1.07
C ILE A 26 -7.06 1.38 -0.64
N VAL A 27 -6.94 2.33 -1.57
CA VAL A 27 -6.98 3.77 -1.26
C VAL A 27 -8.36 4.22 -0.81
N SER A 28 -9.42 3.58 -1.30
CA SER A 28 -10.81 3.87 -0.93
C SER A 28 -11.36 2.94 0.15
N HIS A 29 -10.54 2.07 0.75
CA HIS A 29 -11.01 1.16 1.78
C HIS A 29 -11.41 1.93 3.05
N PRO A 30 -12.58 1.67 3.67
CA PRO A 30 -13.00 2.35 4.90
C PRO A 30 -12.01 2.13 6.05
N ASP A 31 -11.43 0.93 6.13
CA ASP A 31 -10.44 0.57 7.15
C ASP A 31 -8.98 0.84 6.71
N ALA A 32 -8.76 1.65 5.66
CA ALA A 32 -7.40 1.98 5.25
C ALA A 32 -6.69 2.75 6.37
N PHE A 33 -5.46 2.35 6.69
CA PHE A 33 -4.60 3.03 7.65
C PHE A 33 -3.41 3.68 6.92
N VAL A 34 -3.06 4.89 7.33
CA VAL A 34 -1.99 5.67 6.72
C VAL A 34 -0.74 5.64 7.59
N TYR A 35 0.38 5.31 6.96
CA TYR A 35 1.73 5.50 7.45
C TYR A 35 2.46 6.53 6.59
N VAL A 36 3.42 7.23 7.18
CA VAL A 36 4.49 7.90 6.43
C VAL A 36 5.69 6.96 6.42
N TYR A 37 6.12 6.53 5.23
CA TYR A 37 7.39 5.84 5.06
C TYR A 37 8.49 6.85 4.74
N ARG A 38 9.54 6.89 5.56
CA ARG A 38 10.67 7.82 5.39
C ARG A 38 11.90 7.10 4.85
N TYR A 39 12.35 7.50 3.66
CA TYR A 39 13.59 7.01 3.05
C TYR A 39 14.56 8.17 2.82
N GLY A 40 15.59 8.25 3.68
CA GLY A 40 16.49 9.41 3.71
C GLY A 40 15.72 10.68 4.07
N SER A 41 15.76 11.69 3.20
CA SER A 41 15.02 12.94 3.35
C SER A 41 13.69 12.96 2.60
N THR A 42 13.23 11.82 2.07
CA THR A 42 12.02 11.72 1.27
C THR A 42 10.94 10.95 2.02
N ASP A 43 9.75 11.55 2.09
CA ASP A 43 8.58 10.97 2.71
C ASP A 43 7.61 10.44 1.64
N TYR A 44 7.00 9.30 1.95
CA TYR A 44 6.02 8.64 1.10
C TYR A 44 4.76 8.33 1.90
N SER A 45 3.61 8.74 1.39
CA SER A 45 2.31 8.35 1.94
C SER A 45 2.06 6.88 1.62
N THR A 46 1.85 6.08 2.65
CA THR A 46 1.69 4.63 2.55
C THR A 46 0.36 4.23 3.14
N LEU A 47 -0.53 3.69 2.32
CA LEU A 47 -1.85 3.22 2.73
C LEU A 47 -1.84 1.71 2.84
N VAL A 48 -2.43 1.20 3.91
CA VAL A 48 -2.51 -0.23 4.22
C VAL A 48 -3.96 -0.61 4.42
N ALA A 49 -4.44 -1.61 3.68
CA ALA A 49 -5.83 -2.05 3.75
C ALA A 49 -5.98 -3.52 3.34
N PRO A 50 -7.04 -4.22 3.81
CA PRO A 50 -7.34 -5.56 3.34
C PRO A 50 -7.87 -5.55 1.90
N TYR A 51 -7.46 -6.52 1.10
CA TYR A 51 -7.99 -6.81 -0.23
C TYR A 51 -7.92 -8.31 -0.53
N LYS A 52 -9.08 -8.92 -0.81
CA LYS A 52 -9.24 -10.36 -1.13
C LYS A 52 -8.47 -11.29 -0.17
N GLY A 53 -8.64 -11.08 1.13
CA GLY A 53 -8.05 -11.94 2.17
C GLY A 53 -6.55 -11.76 2.40
N ARG A 54 -5.93 -10.73 1.81
CA ARG A 54 -4.55 -10.31 2.10
C ARG A 54 -4.54 -8.86 2.53
N VAL A 55 -3.59 -8.48 3.36
CA VAL A 55 -3.31 -7.05 3.63
C VAL A 55 -2.40 -6.54 2.52
N TRP A 56 -2.76 -5.39 1.96
CA TRP A 56 -2.01 -4.74 0.91
C TRP A 56 -1.49 -3.39 1.37
N LEU A 57 -0.35 -3.02 0.81
CA LEU A 57 0.28 -1.73 0.95
C LEU A 57 0.31 -1.04 -0.41
N ALA A 58 -0.05 0.23 -0.45
CA ALA A 58 0.12 1.13 -1.59
C ALA A 58 0.87 2.39 -1.15
N MET A 59 1.98 2.69 -1.82
CA MET A 59 2.89 3.79 -1.49
C MET A 59 2.91 4.81 -2.62
N PHE A 60 2.81 6.07 -2.23
CA PHE A 60 2.76 7.23 -3.09
C PHE A 60 3.77 8.26 -2.63
N SER A 61 4.37 8.99 -3.57
CA SER A 61 5.03 10.25 -3.24
C SER A 61 4.00 11.25 -2.69
N LEU A 62 4.46 12.30 -2.00
CA LEU A 62 3.59 13.39 -1.52
C LEU A 62 2.90 14.17 -2.64
N LYS A 63 3.28 13.96 -3.91
CA LYS A 63 2.58 14.51 -5.09
C LYS A 63 1.45 13.60 -5.60
N GLY A 64 1.17 12.50 -4.92
CA GLY A 64 0.16 11.51 -5.32
C GLY A 64 0.60 10.57 -6.44
N ILE A 65 1.88 10.59 -6.85
CA ILE A 65 2.41 9.63 -7.83
C ILE A 65 2.63 8.30 -7.13
N MET A 66 2.02 7.23 -7.65
CA MET A 66 2.21 5.89 -7.11
C MET A 66 3.63 5.41 -7.37
N GLU A 67 4.32 5.05 -6.30
CA GLU A 67 5.65 4.43 -6.36
C GLU A 67 5.51 2.91 -6.43
N THR A 68 4.65 2.34 -5.59
CA THR A 68 4.46 0.89 -5.55
C THR A 68 3.18 0.44 -4.86
N ALA A 69 2.71 -0.77 -5.18
CA ALA A 69 1.72 -1.47 -4.36
C ALA A 69 1.98 -2.98 -4.37
N PHE A 70 1.80 -3.65 -3.24
CA PHE A 70 1.97 -5.09 -3.08
C PHE A 70 1.26 -5.61 -1.82
N PRO A 71 0.89 -6.90 -1.80
CA PRO A 71 0.44 -7.55 -0.58
C PRO A 71 1.62 -7.74 0.37
N LEU A 72 1.38 -7.52 1.66
CA LEU A 72 2.36 -7.79 2.71
C LEU A 72 2.43 -9.29 3.00
N ASP A 73 3.62 -9.76 3.32
CA ASP A 73 3.83 -11.03 4.00
C ASP A 73 3.90 -10.71 5.49
N GLU A 74 3.22 -11.51 6.32
CA GLU A 74 3.13 -11.32 7.79
C GLU A 74 2.72 -9.89 8.20
N PRO A 75 1.51 -9.44 7.84
CA PRO A 75 1.12 -8.04 8.00
C PRO A 75 1.08 -7.56 9.46
N ASP A 76 0.91 -8.47 10.42
CA ASP A 76 0.82 -8.14 11.84
C ASP A 76 2.14 -7.65 12.42
N THR A 77 3.28 -7.99 11.80
CA THR A 77 4.63 -7.64 12.29
C THR A 77 5.43 -6.80 11.30
N TYR A 78 4.94 -6.62 10.07
CA TYR A 78 5.68 -5.97 8.98
C TYR A 78 6.20 -4.56 9.32
N PHE A 79 5.47 -3.81 10.17
CA PHE A 79 5.81 -2.44 10.52
C PHE A 79 6.56 -2.29 11.85
N ASP A 80 6.58 -3.33 12.69
CA ASP A 80 6.97 -3.21 14.11
C ASP A 80 8.46 -2.85 14.28
N ASP A 81 9.31 -3.44 13.44
CA ASP A 81 10.77 -3.32 13.57
C ASP A 81 11.39 -2.25 12.66
N ASP A 82 10.60 -1.64 11.76
CA ASP A 82 11.10 -0.65 10.81
C ASP A 82 10.66 0.78 11.18
N PRO A 83 11.52 1.56 11.87
CA PRO A 83 11.17 2.91 12.34
C PRO A 83 10.93 3.90 11.19
N ARG A 84 11.17 3.50 9.94
CA ARG A 84 10.84 4.31 8.77
C ARG A 84 9.34 4.39 8.54
N TYR A 85 8.54 3.43 9.03
CA TYR A 85 7.08 3.49 8.95
C TYR A 85 6.53 4.19 10.19
N ILE A 86 6.15 5.46 10.03
CA ILE A 86 5.59 6.28 11.09
C ILE A 86 4.06 6.22 10.96
N PRO A 87 3.33 5.69 11.95
CA PRO A 87 1.87 5.63 11.89
C PRO A 87 1.28 7.04 11.95
N VAL A 88 0.30 7.32 11.09
CA VAL A 88 -0.43 8.60 11.08
C VAL A 88 -1.84 8.42 11.63
N GLY A 89 -2.58 7.43 11.13
CA GLY A 89 -3.97 7.19 11.55
C GLY A 89 -4.85 6.62 10.44
N PRO A 90 -6.15 6.41 10.71
CA PRO A 90 -7.13 5.97 9.71
C PRO A 90 -7.27 6.97 8.56
N ALA A 91 -7.34 6.50 7.33
CA ALA A 91 -7.45 7.34 6.14
C ALA A 91 -8.71 8.22 6.16
N GLY A 92 -9.81 7.69 6.70
CA GLY A 92 -11.08 8.43 6.84
C GLY A 92 -11.01 9.62 7.81
N GLU A 93 -10.05 9.66 8.73
CA GLU A 93 -9.82 10.80 9.65
C GLU A 93 -8.83 11.83 9.07
N ILE A 94 -7.97 11.39 8.16
CA ILE A 94 -6.89 12.21 7.58
C ILE A 94 -7.36 12.94 6.31
N LEU A 95 -8.18 12.28 5.50
CA LEU A 95 -8.63 12.75 4.18
C LEU A 95 -10.01 13.42 4.20
N SER A 96 -10.63 13.51 5.38
CA SER A 96 -11.93 14.14 5.61
C SER A 96 -11.90 15.67 5.49
#